data_AF-A0A562Q514-F1
#
_entry.id   AF-A0A562Q514-F1
#
_cell.length_a   1.000
_cell.length_b   1.000
_cell.length_c   1.000
_cell.angle_alpha   90.00
_cell.angle_beta   90.00
_cell.angle_gamma   90.00
#
_symmetry.space_group_name_H-M   'P 1'
#
loop_
_entity.id
_entity.type
_entity.pdbx_description
1 polymer ?
#
loop_
_entity_poly.entity_id
_entity_poly.type
_entity_poly.pdbx_seq_one_letter_code
_entity_poly.pdbx_strand_id
1 'polypeptide(L)'
;MTRAADHIRSGERSGKRSGEPGGKRPGRAGGFTYVGLIILVAIIGLVAATTLRVGITMQRAQAERDLLHIGEQFSDALQSYAAATPAGQPQQPPTLKELLKDPRYPGIKRHLRKIFVDPLTGKAEWGVIYMADNKGVLGIYSLSKAAPIKVSNFPVRFQGFDGKQKISDWVFTYNGQPPPPPGQLPPKPGQPGTPAQAPGTTAPGAPATPPAANPPSPMTGTPPAPAGEPAENPPETPPEPGPPAEPVDTAPPPATPEPPEPPADT
;
A
#
# COMPACT_ATOMS: atom_id res chain seq x y z
N MET A 1 -95.34 -71.00 55.47
CA MET A 1 -94.52 -72.23 55.55
C MET A 1 -93.58 -72.17 54.35
N THR A 2 -92.27 -71.98 54.42
CA THR A 2 -91.20 -72.64 55.20
C THR A 2 -89.94 -71.75 55.04
N ARG A 3 -89.42 -71.12 56.10
CA ARG A 3 -88.27 -71.50 56.98
C ARG A 3 -86.90 -71.73 56.28
N ALA A 4 -86.05 -70.72 56.44
CA ALA A 4 -84.62 -70.69 56.83
C ALA A 4 -83.68 -71.90 56.62
N ALA A 5 -82.51 -71.61 56.03
CA ALA A 5 -81.15 -72.00 56.44
C ALA A 5 -80.17 -71.04 55.72
N ASP A 6 -79.55 -70.06 56.38
CA ASP A 6 -78.31 -70.13 57.16
C ASP A 6 -77.13 -70.78 56.40
N HIS A 7 -76.17 -69.96 55.95
CA HIS A 7 -74.79 -70.07 56.42
C HIS A 7 -73.92 -68.89 56.03
N ILE A 8 -73.32 -68.32 57.08
CA ILE A 8 -72.26 -67.33 57.13
C ILE A 8 -70.95 -67.88 56.52
N ARG A 9 -70.27 -67.08 55.68
CA ARG A 9 -68.81 -67.01 55.69
C ARG A 9 -68.30 -65.62 55.30
N SER A 10 -67.54 -65.07 56.23
CA SER A 10 -66.80 -63.81 56.21
C SER A 10 -65.60 -63.84 55.22
N GLY A 11 -65.18 -62.65 54.78
CA GLY A 11 -63.97 -62.42 53.97
C GLY A 11 -64.10 -61.11 53.20
N GLU A 12 -63.97 -59.96 53.87
CA GLU A 12 -62.72 -59.19 53.99
C GLU A 12 -62.66 -57.98 53.04
N ARG A 13 -62.17 -56.89 53.61
CA ARG A 13 -62.05 -55.54 53.03
C ARG A 13 -61.08 -55.52 51.86
N SER A 14 -61.41 -54.77 50.82
CA SER A 14 -60.53 -53.82 50.12
C SER A 14 -61.33 -53.26 48.92
N GLY A 15 -61.28 -52.01 48.50
CA GLY A 15 -60.41 -50.90 48.77
C GLY A 15 -60.84 -49.77 47.83
N LYS A 16 -61.08 -48.62 48.43
CA LYS A 16 -61.17 -47.27 47.87
C LYS A 16 -60.32 -47.06 46.59
N ARG A 17 -60.91 -46.56 45.50
CA ARG A 17 -60.56 -45.25 44.90
C ARG A 17 -61.22 -44.99 43.53
N SER A 18 -62.01 -43.92 43.54
CA SER A 18 -62.30 -43.03 42.42
C SER A 18 -61.02 -42.40 41.84
N GLY A 19 -60.97 -42.13 40.53
CA GLY A 19 -59.93 -41.33 39.90
C GLY A 19 -59.97 -41.36 38.36
N GLU A 20 -60.11 -40.18 37.75
CA GLU A 20 -60.35 -39.81 36.35
C GLU A 20 -59.40 -40.33 35.25
N PRO A 21 -59.80 -40.18 33.95
CA PRO A 21 -58.91 -40.31 32.81
C PRO A 21 -58.11 -38.99 32.62
N GLY A 22 -56.87 -38.98 33.08
CA GLY A 22 -55.96 -37.82 32.97
C GLY A 22 -54.93 -37.95 31.84
N GLY A 23 -54.95 -36.96 30.95
CA GLY A 23 -54.20 -36.84 29.68
C GLY A 23 -52.71 -37.19 29.65
N LYS A 24 -52.28 -37.53 28.42
CA LYS A 24 -50.93 -37.82 27.93
C LYS A 24 -49.82 -36.98 28.60
N ARG A 25 -48.76 -37.66 29.04
CA ARG A 25 -47.50 -37.04 29.46
C ARG A 25 -46.88 -36.31 28.26
N PRO A 26 -46.46 -35.03 28.38
CA PRO A 26 -45.69 -34.38 27.31
C PRO A 26 -44.35 -35.12 27.19
N GLY A 27 -44.12 -35.72 26.03
CA GLY A 27 -42.83 -36.30 25.68
C GLY A 27 -41.76 -35.22 25.82
N ARG A 28 -40.69 -35.55 26.53
CA ARG A 28 -39.52 -34.70 26.77
C ARG A 28 -38.75 -34.54 25.46
N ALA A 29 -39.29 -33.74 24.53
CA ALA A 29 -38.58 -33.26 23.37
C ALA A 29 -37.90 -31.95 23.77
N GLY A 30 -36.56 -31.89 23.78
CA GLY A 30 -35.90 -30.62 24.10
C GLY A 30 -34.38 -30.57 24.28
N GLY A 31 -33.64 -31.65 24.06
CA GLY A 31 -32.17 -31.62 24.22
C GLY A 31 -31.40 -31.40 22.90
N PHE A 32 -31.83 -32.08 21.84
CA PHE A 32 -31.01 -32.22 20.63
C PHE A 32 -31.03 -30.99 19.72
N THR A 33 -32.14 -30.24 19.70
CA THR A 33 -32.27 -29.01 18.91
C THR A 33 -31.36 -27.89 19.42
N TYR A 34 -31.20 -27.78 20.74
CA TYR A 34 -30.27 -26.81 21.33
C TYR A 34 -28.82 -27.17 21.03
N VAL A 35 -28.46 -28.46 21.12
CA VAL A 35 -27.12 -28.95 20.73
C VAL A 35 -26.85 -28.71 19.24
N GLY A 36 -27.84 -28.95 18.37
CA GLY A 36 -27.75 -28.61 16.95
C GLY A 36 -27.57 -27.11 16.71
N LEU A 37 -28.27 -26.25 17.47
CA LEU A 37 -28.16 -24.79 17.36
C LEU A 37 -26.77 -24.28 17.79
N ILE A 38 -26.22 -24.74 18.92
CA ILE A 38 -24.89 -24.32 19.36
C ILE A 38 -23.81 -24.78 18.38
N ILE A 39 -23.95 -25.98 17.80
CA ILE A 39 -23.03 -26.48 16.77
C ILE A 39 -23.15 -25.64 15.50
N LEU A 40 -24.37 -25.30 15.07
CA LEU A 40 -24.60 -24.44 13.91
C LEU A 40 -23.98 -23.05 14.11
N VAL A 41 -24.19 -22.43 15.26
CA VAL A 41 -23.60 -21.13 15.61
C VAL A 41 -22.07 -21.22 15.69
N ALA A 42 -21.53 -22.31 16.25
CA ALA A 42 -20.09 -22.55 16.30
C ALA A 42 -19.48 -22.72 14.89
N ILE A 43 -20.17 -23.42 13.98
CA ILE A 43 -19.74 -23.56 12.58
C ILE A 43 -19.78 -22.20 11.86
N ILE A 44 -20.85 -21.42 12.03
CA ILE A 44 -20.96 -20.07 11.45
C ILE A 44 -19.86 -19.16 11.99
N GLY A 45 -19.59 -19.20 13.30
CA GLY A 45 -18.50 -18.45 13.93
C GLY A 45 -17.12 -18.84 13.40
N LEU A 46 -16.88 -20.14 13.21
CA LEU A 46 -15.62 -20.66 12.66
C LEU A 46 -15.41 -20.21 11.21
N VAL A 47 -16.44 -20.27 10.37
CA VAL A 47 -16.38 -19.83 8.97
C VAL A 47 -16.15 -18.31 8.88
N ALA A 48 -16.86 -17.51 9.68
CA ALA A 48 -16.72 -16.06 9.69
C ALA A 48 -15.30 -15.59 10.06
N ALA A 49 -14.64 -16.26 11.00
CA ALA A 49 -13.29 -15.91 11.45
C ALA A 49 -12.21 -16.00 10.35
N THR A 50 -12.43 -16.80 9.29
CA THR A 50 -11.43 -17.01 8.22
C THR A 50 -11.39 -15.90 7.17
N THR A 51 -12.40 -15.03 7.09
CA THR A 51 -12.57 -14.13 5.93
C THR A 51 -11.79 -12.80 6.05
N LEU A 52 -11.26 -12.45 7.23
CA LEU A 52 -10.75 -11.09 7.48
C LEU A 52 -9.37 -10.78 6.86
N ARG A 53 -8.54 -11.79 6.53
CA ARG A 53 -7.13 -11.56 6.17
C ARG A 53 -6.90 -11.12 4.71
N VAL A 54 -7.92 -11.17 3.85
CA VAL A 54 -7.78 -10.90 2.41
C VAL A 54 -7.71 -9.39 2.09
N GLY A 55 -8.28 -8.54 2.95
CA GLY A 55 -8.44 -7.11 2.67
C GLY A 55 -7.14 -6.31 2.58
N ILE A 56 -6.14 -6.59 3.43
CA ILE A 56 -4.92 -5.78 3.55
C ILE A 56 -4.05 -5.91 2.29
N THR A 57 -3.89 -7.13 1.78
CA THR A 57 -3.11 -7.38 0.55
C THR A 57 -3.78 -6.75 -0.67
N MET A 58 -5.11 -6.82 -0.76
CA MET A 58 -5.86 -6.20 -1.85
C MET A 58 -5.75 -4.67 -1.82
N GLN A 59 -5.87 -4.05 -0.65
CA GLN A 59 -5.70 -2.60 -0.52
C GLN A 59 -4.30 -2.15 -0.91
N ARG A 60 -3.26 -2.88 -0.49
CA ARG A 60 -1.88 -2.56 -0.85
C ARG A 60 -1.63 -2.68 -2.36
N ALA A 61 -2.16 -3.74 -2.98
CA ALA A 61 -2.06 -3.92 -4.43
C ALA A 61 -2.78 -2.79 -5.18
N GLN A 62 -3.90 -2.29 -4.65
CA GLN A 62 -4.60 -1.15 -5.23
C GLN A 62 -3.80 0.15 -5.07
N ALA A 63 -3.26 0.42 -3.88
CA ALA A 63 -2.40 1.59 -3.64
C ALA A 63 -1.18 1.61 -4.56
N GLU A 64 -0.59 0.45 -4.86
CA GLU A 64 0.54 0.34 -5.78
C GLU A 64 0.14 0.60 -7.25
N ARG A 65 -1.06 0.15 -7.68
CA ARG A 65 -1.60 0.51 -9.00
C ARG A 65 -1.87 2.01 -9.10
N ASP A 66 -2.45 2.59 -8.06
CA ASP A 66 -2.71 4.02 -7.97
C ASP A 66 -1.40 4.80 -8.01
N LEU A 67 -0.33 4.29 -7.37
CA LEU A 67 1.01 4.88 -7.46
C LEU A 67 1.53 4.91 -8.89
N LEU A 68 1.39 3.82 -9.64
CA LEU A 68 1.82 3.76 -11.04
C LEU A 68 1.02 4.73 -11.93
N HIS A 69 -0.28 4.88 -11.68
CA HIS A 69 -1.15 5.81 -12.39
C HIS A 69 -0.89 7.28 -12.01
N ILE A 70 -0.57 7.56 -10.75
CA ILE A 70 -0.13 8.89 -10.33
C ILE A 70 1.24 9.21 -10.96
N GLY A 71 2.16 8.24 -10.93
CA GLY A 71 3.46 8.35 -11.58
C GLY A 71 3.36 8.59 -13.08
N GLU A 72 2.36 8.01 -13.75
CA GLU A 72 1.98 8.36 -15.12
C GLU A 72 1.68 9.84 -15.31
N GLN A 73 0.76 10.37 -14.51
CA GLN A 73 0.38 11.78 -14.60
C GLN A 73 1.55 12.73 -14.33
N PHE A 74 2.48 12.35 -13.45
CA PHE A 74 3.70 13.13 -13.23
C PHE A 74 4.68 13.06 -14.39
N SER A 75 4.94 11.87 -14.95
CA SER A 75 5.76 11.72 -16.16
C SER A 75 5.19 12.53 -17.32
N ASP A 76 3.87 12.45 -17.56
CA ASP A 76 3.18 13.18 -18.62
C ASP A 76 3.27 14.69 -18.39
N ALA A 77 3.16 15.15 -17.14
CA ALA A 77 3.33 16.56 -16.80
C ALA A 77 4.77 17.05 -17.05
N LEU A 78 5.79 16.26 -16.67
CA LEU A 78 7.19 16.57 -16.95
C LEU A 78 7.46 16.61 -18.46
N GLN A 79 6.91 15.65 -19.20
CA GLN A 79 7.03 15.61 -20.66
C GLN A 79 6.32 16.80 -21.32
N SER A 80 5.13 17.15 -20.83
CA SER A 80 4.37 18.30 -21.31
C SER A 80 5.10 19.63 -21.05
N TYR A 81 5.75 19.76 -19.89
CA TYR A 81 6.58 20.93 -19.56
C TYR A 81 7.81 21.01 -20.49
N ALA A 82 8.50 19.89 -20.70
CA ALA A 82 9.64 19.81 -21.62
C ALA A 82 9.24 20.17 -23.05
N ALA A 83 8.10 19.64 -23.55
CA ALA A 83 7.57 19.93 -24.87
C ALA A 83 7.11 21.39 -25.04
N ALA A 84 6.66 22.03 -23.96
CA ALA A 84 6.29 23.44 -23.93
C ALA A 84 7.50 24.39 -23.81
N THR A 85 8.71 23.87 -23.63
CA THR A 85 9.92 24.67 -23.45
C THR A 85 10.49 25.10 -24.80
N PRO A 86 10.66 26.41 -25.08
CA PRO A 86 11.33 26.87 -26.29
C PRO A 86 12.80 26.43 -26.33
N ALA A 87 13.35 26.27 -27.54
CA ALA A 87 14.75 25.93 -27.72
C ALA A 87 15.67 26.94 -27.02
N GLY A 88 16.67 26.45 -26.29
CA GLY A 88 17.62 27.26 -25.53
C GLY A 88 17.27 27.49 -24.05
N GLN A 89 16.09 27.05 -23.59
CA GLN A 89 15.71 27.07 -22.17
C GLN A 89 15.80 25.66 -21.55
N PRO A 90 15.97 25.54 -20.22
CA PRO A 90 16.02 24.24 -19.55
C PRO A 90 14.67 23.52 -19.65
N GLN A 91 14.68 22.30 -20.19
CA GLN A 91 13.48 21.49 -20.42
C GLN A 91 12.86 20.95 -19.14
N GLN A 92 13.64 20.85 -18.06
CA GLN A 92 13.18 20.37 -16.77
C GLN A 92 12.67 21.53 -15.92
N PRO A 93 11.53 21.38 -15.23
CA PRO A 93 11.06 22.39 -14.30
C PRO A 93 12.01 22.44 -13.08
N PRO A 94 12.36 23.61 -12.55
CA PRO A 94 13.22 23.74 -11.38
C PRO A 94 12.57 23.15 -10.12
N THR A 95 11.25 23.19 -9.98
CA THR A 95 10.52 22.59 -8.85
C THR A 95 9.21 21.94 -9.30
N LEU A 96 8.68 21.01 -8.50
CA LEU A 96 7.35 20.40 -8.75
C LEU A 96 6.21 21.41 -8.78
N LYS A 97 6.36 22.56 -8.12
CA LYS A 97 5.34 23.61 -8.10
C LYS A 97 5.14 24.25 -9.47
N GLU A 98 6.17 24.27 -10.31
CA GLU A 98 6.06 24.79 -11.68
C GLU A 98 5.23 23.90 -12.59
N LEU A 99 5.08 22.61 -12.26
CA LEU A 99 4.14 21.75 -13.00
C LEU A 99 2.69 22.20 -12.82
N LEU A 100 2.35 22.82 -11.68
CA LEU A 100 1.00 23.33 -11.42
C LEU A 100 0.74 24.68 -12.08
N LYS A 101 1.78 25.51 -12.21
CA LYS A 101 1.72 26.84 -12.82
C LYS A 101 3.08 27.16 -13.42
N ASP A 102 3.18 27.06 -14.74
CA ASP A 102 4.39 27.42 -15.47
C ASP A 102 4.55 28.96 -15.51
N PRO A 103 5.63 29.53 -14.93
CA PRO A 103 5.85 30.98 -14.92
C PRO A 103 6.29 31.56 -16.27
N ARG A 104 6.64 30.72 -17.25
CA ARG A 104 7.13 31.17 -18.57
C ARG A 104 6.03 31.72 -19.45
N TYR A 105 4.78 31.41 -19.14
CA TYR A 105 3.62 31.86 -19.90
C TYR A 105 2.89 32.97 -19.14
N PRO A 106 2.49 34.06 -19.82
CA PRO A 106 1.74 35.14 -19.18
C PRO A 106 0.33 34.72 -18.72
N GLY A 107 -0.17 33.55 -19.16
CA GLY A 107 -1.41 32.93 -18.71
C GLY A 107 -1.19 31.72 -17.81
N ILE A 108 -2.26 31.19 -17.23
CA ILE A 108 -2.19 29.97 -16.40
C ILE A 108 -2.02 28.75 -17.32
N LYS A 109 -0.77 28.30 -17.50
CA LYS A 109 -0.46 27.01 -18.12
C LYS A 109 -0.18 25.98 -17.03
N ARG A 110 -1.00 24.93 -16.96
CA ARG A 110 -0.88 23.84 -15.97
C ARG A 110 -0.52 22.56 -16.69
N HIS A 111 0.56 21.91 -16.26
CA HIS A 111 0.96 20.59 -16.74
C HIS A 111 0.44 19.48 -15.81
N LEU A 112 0.25 19.81 -14.54
CA LEU A 112 -0.31 18.93 -13.51
C LEU A 112 -1.49 19.61 -12.82
N ARG A 113 -2.58 18.87 -12.59
CA ARG A 113 -3.80 19.43 -11.97
C ARG A 113 -3.61 19.78 -10.51
N LYS A 114 -2.87 18.94 -9.78
CA LYS A 114 -2.56 19.08 -8.35
C LYS A 114 -1.35 18.20 -8.00
N ILE A 115 -0.67 18.51 -6.91
CA ILE A 115 0.27 17.56 -6.32
C ILE A 115 -0.54 16.42 -5.70
N PHE A 116 -0.34 15.21 -6.20
CA PHE A 116 -1.03 14.02 -5.69
C PHE A 116 -0.48 13.60 -4.32
N VAL A 117 -1.32 12.96 -3.53
CA VAL A 117 -0.92 12.28 -2.30
C VAL A 117 -0.34 10.93 -2.70
N ASP A 118 0.79 10.55 -2.12
CA ASP A 118 1.36 9.22 -2.29
C ASP A 118 0.43 8.19 -1.60
N PRO A 119 -0.15 7.23 -2.34
CA PRO A 119 -1.13 6.29 -1.81
C PRO A 119 -0.54 5.30 -0.80
N LEU A 120 0.79 5.15 -0.73
CA LEU A 120 1.45 4.27 0.23
C LEU A 120 1.85 4.97 1.52
N THR A 121 2.20 6.26 1.46
CA THR A 121 2.61 7.03 2.65
C THR A 121 1.48 7.91 3.20
N GLY A 122 0.43 8.15 2.40
CA GLY A 122 -0.69 9.02 2.76
C GLY A 122 -0.33 10.52 2.80
N LYS A 123 0.87 10.90 2.31
CA LYS A 123 1.38 12.27 2.34
C LYS A 123 1.56 12.82 0.93
N ALA A 124 1.41 14.13 0.75
CA ALA A 124 1.73 14.81 -0.53
C ALA A 124 3.24 15.11 -0.66
N GLU A 125 4.08 14.24 -0.09
CA GLU A 125 5.53 14.38 -0.04
C GLU A 125 6.15 13.35 -0.99
N TRP A 126 6.96 13.83 -1.93
CA TRP A 126 7.59 13.01 -2.96
C TRP A 126 9.09 13.16 -2.90
N GLY A 127 9.80 12.06 -3.12
CA GLY A 127 11.23 12.10 -3.44
C GLY A 127 11.41 12.70 -4.83
N VAL A 128 12.43 13.56 -4.99
CA VAL A 128 12.69 14.27 -6.24
C VAL A 128 14.14 14.07 -6.64
N ILE A 129 14.37 13.73 -7.90
CA ILE A 129 15.70 13.60 -8.49
C ILE A 129 15.94 14.82 -9.36
N TYR A 130 17.07 15.50 -9.13
CA TYR A 130 17.46 16.71 -9.84
C TYR A 130 18.60 16.45 -10.81
N MET A 131 18.67 17.24 -11.89
CA MET A 131 19.72 17.18 -12.90
C MET A 131 21.08 17.66 -12.37
N ALA A 132 21.14 18.77 -11.65
CA ALA A 132 22.36 19.27 -10.97
C ALA A 132 21.96 20.44 -10.05
N ASP A 133 22.76 20.72 -9.01
CA ASP A 133 22.59 21.90 -8.13
C ASP A 133 21.17 22.08 -7.54
N ASN A 134 20.46 20.97 -7.28
CA ASN A 134 19.06 20.95 -6.82
C ASN A 134 18.09 21.72 -7.75
N LYS A 135 18.40 21.79 -9.04
CA LYS A 135 17.56 22.42 -10.07
C LYS A 135 17.30 21.44 -11.21
N GLY A 136 16.10 21.53 -11.77
CA GLY A 136 15.65 20.71 -12.88
C GLY A 136 15.23 19.32 -12.41
N VAL A 137 13.95 19.16 -12.11
CA VAL A 137 13.34 17.88 -11.75
C VAL A 137 13.43 16.93 -12.92
N LEU A 138 14.20 15.85 -12.76
CA LEU A 138 14.36 14.79 -13.73
C LEU A 138 13.31 13.69 -13.56
N GLY A 139 12.93 13.44 -12.30
CA GLY A 139 11.92 12.47 -11.94
C GLY A 139 11.53 12.53 -10.48
N ILE A 140 10.52 11.76 -10.14
CA ILE A 140 10.01 11.64 -8.78
C ILE A 140 9.90 10.18 -8.36
N TYR A 141 9.87 9.92 -7.06
CA TYR A 141 9.66 8.59 -6.50
C TYR A 141 8.91 8.69 -5.16
N SER A 142 8.25 7.60 -4.77
CA SER A 142 7.58 7.52 -3.46
C SER A 142 8.61 7.34 -2.34
N LEU A 143 8.34 7.93 -1.17
CA LEU A 143 9.22 7.79 0.00
C LEU A 143 9.04 6.44 0.73
N SER A 144 8.14 5.58 0.24
CA SER A 144 7.89 4.26 0.83
C SER A 144 9.07 3.31 0.61
N LYS A 145 9.55 2.72 1.71
CA LYS A 145 10.59 1.67 1.72
C LYS A 145 10.00 0.25 1.59
N ALA A 146 8.69 0.14 1.37
CA ALA A 146 8.01 -1.13 1.30
C ALA A 146 8.46 -1.93 0.07
N ALA A 147 8.45 -3.26 0.18
CA ALA A 147 8.65 -4.15 -0.96
C ALA A 147 7.46 -4.10 -1.93
N PRO A 148 7.67 -4.00 -3.25
CA PRO A 148 6.59 -3.99 -4.21
C PRO A 148 5.91 -5.36 -4.32
N ILE A 149 4.61 -5.35 -4.60
CA ILE A 149 3.83 -6.56 -4.94
C ILE A 149 4.02 -6.89 -6.43
N LYS A 150 4.02 -5.87 -7.29
CA LYS A 150 4.33 -6.00 -8.71
C LYS A 150 5.83 -6.00 -8.89
N VAL A 151 6.37 -7.18 -9.21
CA VAL A 151 7.80 -7.34 -9.48
C VAL A 151 8.14 -7.30 -10.96
N SER A 152 7.19 -7.59 -11.85
CA SER A 152 7.42 -7.70 -13.30
C SER A 152 6.19 -7.35 -14.14
N ASN A 153 6.32 -7.48 -15.47
CA ASN A 153 5.27 -7.16 -16.46
C ASN A 153 4.79 -5.70 -16.35
N PHE A 154 5.77 -4.79 -16.26
CA PHE A 154 5.52 -3.36 -16.31
C PHE A 154 5.28 -2.91 -17.76
N PRO A 155 4.44 -1.88 -17.97
CA PRO A 155 4.37 -1.18 -19.25
C PRO A 155 5.76 -0.71 -19.71
N VAL A 156 5.95 -0.53 -21.03
CA VAL A 156 7.25 -0.15 -21.64
C VAL A 156 7.90 1.06 -20.94
N ARG A 157 7.09 2.07 -20.62
CA ARG A 157 7.53 3.30 -19.93
C ARG A 157 8.02 3.11 -18.49
N PHE A 158 7.81 1.93 -17.91
CA PHE A 158 8.14 1.56 -16.53
C PHE A 158 9.02 0.31 -16.46
N GLN A 159 9.64 -0.12 -17.57
CA GLN A 159 10.49 -1.31 -17.56
C GLN A 159 11.68 -1.22 -16.60
N GLY A 160 12.15 -0.01 -16.29
CA GLY A 160 13.20 0.20 -15.29
C GLY A 160 12.82 -0.22 -13.86
N PHE A 161 11.56 -0.61 -13.61
CA PHE A 161 11.06 -1.02 -12.30
C PHE A 161 11.10 -2.55 -12.09
N ASP A 162 11.36 -3.31 -13.14
CA ASP A 162 11.39 -4.77 -13.10
C ASP A 162 12.46 -5.26 -12.10
N GLY A 163 12.07 -6.18 -11.22
CA GLY A 163 12.95 -6.75 -10.20
C GLY A 163 13.42 -5.80 -9.08
N LYS A 164 12.91 -4.56 -9.00
CA LYS A 164 13.23 -3.65 -7.88
C LYS A 164 12.69 -4.20 -6.56
N GLN A 165 13.47 -4.06 -5.49
CA GLN A 165 13.09 -4.58 -4.17
C GLN A 165 12.36 -3.56 -3.31
N LYS A 166 12.37 -2.27 -3.69
CA LYS A 166 11.73 -1.18 -2.95
C LYS A 166 10.93 -0.30 -3.87
N ILE A 167 9.80 0.18 -3.37
CA ILE A 167 8.98 1.18 -4.06
C ILE A 167 9.77 2.49 -4.28
N SER A 168 10.65 2.88 -3.35
CA SER A 168 11.50 4.05 -3.50
C SER A 168 12.43 4.02 -4.70
N ASP A 169 12.69 2.84 -5.27
CA ASP A 169 13.53 2.68 -6.46
C ASP A 169 12.74 2.88 -7.77
N TRP A 170 11.42 3.05 -7.69
CA TRP A 170 10.56 3.35 -8.83
C TRP A 170 10.56 4.84 -9.10
N VAL A 171 11.45 5.26 -10.00
CA VAL A 171 11.58 6.65 -10.41
C VAL A 171 10.77 6.91 -11.67
N PHE A 172 9.78 7.78 -11.55
CA PHE A 172 8.97 8.28 -12.66
C PHE A 172 9.68 9.47 -13.32
N THR A 173 10.20 9.26 -14.52
CA THR A 173 10.91 10.28 -15.31
C THR A 173 10.05 10.74 -16.49
N TYR A 174 10.41 11.85 -17.14
CA TYR A 174 9.67 12.40 -18.28
C TYR A 174 9.68 11.49 -19.54
N ASN A 175 10.71 10.66 -19.68
CA ASN A 175 10.91 9.77 -20.84
C ASN A 175 10.75 8.28 -20.50
N GLY A 176 10.35 7.96 -19.26
CA GLY A 176 10.23 6.58 -18.79
C GLY A 176 11.56 5.81 -18.72
N GLN A 177 12.69 6.49 -18.92
CA GLN A 177 14.00 5.90 -18.74
C GLN A 177 14.45 6.05 -17.29
N PRO A 178 15.13 5.05 -16.73
CA PRO A 178 15.71 5.20 -15.40
C PRO A 178 16.63 6.43 -15.37
N PRO A 179 16.62 7.20 -14.27
CA PRO A 179 17.53 8.33 -14.14
C PRO A 179 18.98 7.80 -14.22
N PRO A 180 19.91 8.58 -14.82
CA PRO A 180 21.30 8.20 -14.84
C PRO A 180 21.82 8.07 -13.39
N PRO A 181 22.77 7.14 -13.14
CA PRO A 181 23.37 7.00 -11.83
C PRO A 181 23.96 8.33 -11.33
N PRO A 182 23.93 8.59 -10.01
CA PRO A 182 24.63 9.74 -9.43
C PRO A 182 26.10 9.75 -9.90
N GLY A 183 26.49 10.78 -10.65
CA GLY A 183 27.83 10.92 -11.24
C GLY A 183 27.91 10.81 -12.76
N GLN A 184 26.82 10.46 -13.47
CA GLN A 184 26.76 10.43 -14.94
C GLN A 184 25.67 11.36 -15.52
N LEU A 185 25.34 12.42 -14.81
CA LEU A 185 24.44 13.45 -15.33
C LEU A 185 25.04 14.05 -16.61
N PRO A 186 24.26 14.18 -17.71
CA PRO A 186 24.79 14.65 -18.97
C PRO A 186 25.43 16.02 -18.81
N PRO A 187 26.63 16.24 -19.37
CA PRO A 187 27.28 17.54 -19.32
C PRO A 187 26.39 18.59 -20.00
N LYS A 188 26.37 19.79 -19.39
CA LYS A 188 25.66 20.98 -19.82
C LYS A 188 25.70 21.17 -21.35
N PRO A 189 24.55 21.39 -22.05
CA PRO A 189 24.56 21.77 -23.45
C PRO A 189 25.33 23.10 -23.61
N GLY A 190 26.50 23.05 -24.24
CA GLY A 190 27.37 24.21 -24.45
C GLY A 190 28.78 24.14 -23.86
N GLN A 191 29.21 23.00 -23.28
CA GLN A 191 30.63 22.77 -23.05
C GLN A 191 31.31 22.24 -24.32
N PRO A 192 32.39 22.88 -24.82
CA PRO A 192 33.25 22.28 -25.83
C PRO A 192 33.81 20.97 -25.26
N GLY A 193 33.47 19.85 -25.89
CA GLY A 193 34.01 18.55 -25.53
C GLY A 193 35.53 18.60 -25.54
N THR A 194 36.14 18.11 -24.46
CA THR A 194 37.56 17.78 -24.44
C THR A 194 37.85 16.86 -25.64
N PRO A 195 38.82 17.17 -26.51
CA PRO A 195 39.10 16.31 -27.66
C PRO A 195 39.48 14.93 -27.16
N ALA A 196 38.79 13.91 -27.69
CA ALA A 196 39.26 12.54 -27.65
C ALA A 196 40.70 12.51 -28.15
N GLN A 197 41.63 12.13 -27.28
CA GLN A 197 43.00 11.82 -27.69
C GLN A 197 42.93 10.57 -28.57
N ALA A 198 43.02 10.79 -29.88
CA ALA A 198 43.43 9.76 -30.83
C ALA A 198 44.95 9.57 -30.69
N PRO A 199 45.47 8.37 -30.38
CA PRO A 199 46.88 8.11 -30.54
C PRO A 199 47.22 8.03 -32.02
N GLY A 200 48.10 8.94 -32.45
CA GLY A 200 48.50 9.13 -33.83
C GLY A 200 49.25 7.95 -34.45
N THR A 201 49.10 7.90 -35.77
CA THR A 201 49.92 7.19 -36.76
C THR A 201 51.42 7.32 -36.52
N THR A 202 52.12 6.18 -36.45
CA THR A 202 53.49 6.05 -36.96
C THR A 202 53.63 4.71 -37.70
N ALA A 203 54.18 4.76 -38.90
CA ALA A 203 54.66 3.65 -39.73
C ALA A 203 55.93 4.15 -40.44
N PRO A 204 56.82 3.30 -41.02
CA PRO A 204 56.96 1.84 -40.93
C PRO A 204 58.43 1.38 -40.64
N GLY A 205 58.64 0.16 -40.12
CA GLY A 205 59.96 -0.47 -40.17
C GLY A 205 60.20 -1.69 -39.27
N ALA A 206 60.29 -2.87 -39.91
CA ALA A 206 60.89 -4.14 -39.44
C ALA A 206 60.07 -5.06 -38.51
N PRO A 207 60.25 -6.41 -38.63
CA PRO A 207 59.15 -7.36 -38.59
C PRO A 207 59.04 -8.23 -37.32
N ALA A 208 57.78 -8.54 -37.00
CA ALA A 208 57.20 -9.77 -36.47
C ALA A 208 57.92 -10.56 -35.35
N THR A 209 57.23 -10.64 -34.20
CA THR A 209 57.07 -11.87 -33.40
C THR A 209 55.61 -12.01 -32.96
N PRO A 210 54.97 -13.18 -33.09
CA PRO A 210 53.54 -13.37 -32.80
C PRO A 210 53.24 -13.42 -31.30
N PRO A 211 51.99 -13.12 -30.88
CA PRO A 211 51.57 -13.15 -29.49
C PRO A 211 51.34 -14.59 -28.99
N ALA A 212 51.92 -14.90 -27.84
CA ALA A 212 51.56 -16.09 -27.07
C ALA A 212 50.12 -15.93 -26.54
N ALA A 213 49.27 -16.86 -26.96
CA ALA A 213 47.93 -17.04 -26.44
C ALA A 213 47.97 -17.31 -24.93
N ASN A 214 47.13 -16.61 -24.17
CA ASN A 214 46.70 -17.07 -22.85
C ASN A 214 45.18 -17.35 -22.87
N PRO A 215 44.75 -18.45 -22.23
CA PRO A 215 43.46 -19.11 -22.46
C PRO A 215 42.27 -18.40 -21.78
N PRO A 216 41.02 -18.76 -22.14
CA PRO A 216 39.82 -18.26 -21.48
C PRO A 216 39.72 -18.80 -20.04
N SER A 217 39.48 -17.92 -19.06
CA SER A 217 39.13 -18.33 -17.71
C SER A 217 37.76 -19.05 -17.71
N PRO A 218 37.66 -20.22 -17.04
CA PRO A 218 36.47 -21.06 -17.07
C PRO A 218 35.37 -20.53 -16.16
N MET A 219 34.13 -20.81 -16.57
CA MET A 219 32.94 -20.76 -15.72
C MET A 219 33.11 -21.74 -14.56
N THR A 220 33.29 -21.24 -13.34
CA THR A 220 32.96 -22.00 -12.14
C THR A 220 31.57 -21.61 -11.70
N GLY A 221 30.60 -22.45 -12.06
CA GLY A 221 29.34 -22.54 -11.36
C GLY A 221 29.59 -23.09 -9.96
N THR A 222 29.25 -22.30 -8.95
CA THR A 222 29.02 -22.78 -7.60
C THR A 222 27.54 -22.59 -7.30
N PRO A 223 26.77 -23.66 -7.08
CA PRO A 223 25.43 -23.55 -6.53
C PRO A 223 25.52 -23.29 -5.02
N PRO A 224 24.83 -22.30 -4.44
CA PRO A 224 24.62 -22.28 -3.01
C PRO A 224 23.51 -23.28 -2.68
N ALA A 225 23.89 -24.40 -2.07
CA ALA A 225 22.99 -25.30 -1.37
C ALA A 225 22.65 -24.73 0.04
N PRO A 226 21.57 -25.21 0.68
CA PRO A 226 20.78 -24.47 1.66
C PRO A 226 21.20 -24.69 3.13
N ALA A 227 20.51 -23.96 4.03
CA ALA A 227 20.45 -24.11 5.49
C ALA A 227 21.31 -23.14 6.32
N GLY A 228 20.64 -22.09 6.77
CA GLY A 228 20.98 -21.30 7.96
C GLY A 228 19.67 -20.75 8.51
N GLU A 229 19.10 -21.48 9.48
CA GLU A 229 17.91 -21.10 10.24
C GLU A 229 18.14 -19.79 11.06
N PRO A 230 17.05 -19.16 11.54
CA PRO A 230 16.94 -17.73 11.76
C PRO A 230 17.56 -17.27 13.08
N ALA A 231 18.28 -16.15 13.05
CA ALA A 231 18.57 -15.38 14.25
C ALA A 231 17.31 -14.58 14.63
N GLU A 232 16.58 -15.15 15.58
CA GLU A 232 15.54 -14.54 16.41
C GLU A 232 16.05 -13.22 17.00
N ASN A 233 15.57 -12.09 16.49
CA ASN A 233 15.72 -10.81 17.20
C ASN A 233 14.70 -10.80 18.35
N PRO A 234 15.08 -10.36 19.56
CA PRO A 234 14.18 -10.31 20.70
C PRO A 234 12.99 -9.37 20.40
N PRO A 235 11.82 -9.62 21.01
CA PRO A 235 10.64 -8.79 20.81
C PRO A 235 10.92 -7.37 21.32
N GLU A 236 10.99 -6.39 20.41
CA GLU A 236 10.88 -4.99 20.80
C GLU A 236 9.47 -4.76 21.35
N THR A 237 9.44 -4.45 22.63
CA THR A 237 8.28 -4.05 23.42
C THR A 237 7.49 -2.96 22.70
N PRO A 238 6.14 -3.05 22.60
CA PRO A 238 5.32 -1.95 22.14
C PRO A 238 5.60 -0.69 22.97
N PRO A 239 5.73 0.52 22.39
CA PRO A 239 5.71 1.73 23.19
C PRO A 239 4.35 1.82 23.89
N GLU A 240 4.41 1.91 25.21
CA GLU A 240 3.29 2.13 26.11
C GLU A 240 2.45 3.32 25.61
N PRO A 241 1.11 3.22 25.57
CA PRO A 241 0.26 4.35 25.25
C PRO A 241 0.41 5.38 26.38
N GLY A 242 0.99 6.53 26.05
CA GLY A 242 0.99 7.69 26.95
C GLY A 242 -0.44 8.03 27.40
N PRO A 243 -0.61 8.58 28.62
CA PRO A 243 -1.92 8.84 29.20
C PRO A 243 -2.78 9.74 28.30
N PRO A 244 -4.11 9.58 28.33
CA PRO A 244 -5.02 10.32 27.47
C PRO A 244 -4.85 11.82 27.72
N ALA A 245 -4.55 12.56 26.64
CA ALA A 245 -4.62 14.01 26.65
C ALA A 245 -6.06 14.42 26.96
N GLU A 246 -6.24 15.12 28.07
CA GLU A 246 -7.46 15.82 28.44
C GLU A 246 -7.89 16.77 27.30
N PRO A 247 -9.20 16.99 27.09
CA PRO A 247 -9.68 17.92 26.08
C PRO A 247 -9.32 19.35 26.50
N VAL A 248 -8.34 19.95 25.82
CA VAL A 248 -8.07 21.38 25.94
C VAL A 248 -9.17 22.13 25.19
N ASP A 249 -10.16 22.54 25.95
CA ASP A 249 -11.11 23.59 25.65
C ASP A 249 -10.35 24.88 25.33
N THR A 250 -10.30 25.28 24.06
CA THR A 250 -9.96 26.66 23.67
C THR A 250 -10.61 26.98 22.32
N ALA A 251 -11.93 27.13 22.34
CA ALA A 251 -12.63 27.96 21.37
C ALA A 251 -12.93 29.30 22.05
N PRO A 252 -12.36 30.45 21.61
CA PRO A 252 -12.92 31.73 22.01
C PRO A 252 -14.35 31.83 21.44
N PRO A 253 -15.34 32.29 22.23
CA PRO A 253 -16.71 32.41 21.74
C PRO A 253 -16.79 33.40 20.56
N PRO A 254 -17.64 33.16 19.55
CA PRO A 254 -17.93 34.18 18.55
C PRO A 254 -18.59 35.37 19.24
N ALA A 255 -17.99 36.56 19.09
CA ALA A 255 -18.61 37.81 19.48
C ALA A 255 -19.93 37.98 18.71
N THR A 256 -21.02 38.00 19.46
CA THR A 256 -22.34 38.47 19.00
C THR A 256 -22.18 39.89 18.45
N PRO A 257 -22.59 40.19 17.20
CA PRO A 257 -22.74 41.57 16.78
C PRO A 257 -23.92 42.20 17.53
N GLU A 258 -23.60 43.20 18.35
CA GLU A 258 -24.54 44.11 18.99
C GLU A 258 -25.41 44.82 17.93
N PRO A 259 -26.74 44.90 18.07
CA PRO A 259 -27.59 45.69 17.19
C PRO A 259 -27.31 47.18 17.38
N PRO A 260 -27.25 48.01 16.32
CA PRO A 260 -27.08 49.44 16.46
C PRO A 260 -28.29 50.08 17.15
N GLU A 261 -28.02 50.92 18.16
CA GLU A 261 -29.02 51.78 18.83
C GLU A 261 -29.78 52.67 17.83
N PRO A 262 -31.08 52.94 18.05
CA PRO A 262 -31.83 53.91 17.26
C PRO A 262 -31.35 55.34 17.56
N PRO A 263 -31.35 56.25 16.57
CA PRO A 263 -30.93 57.63 16.80
C PRO A 263 -31.90 58.36 17.74
N ALA A 264 -31.32 59.06 18.71
CA ALA A 264 -32.02 60.00 19.57
C ALA A 264 -32.51 61.22 18.76
N ASP A 265 -33.72 61.64 19.10
CA ASP A 265 -34.45 62.84 18.68
C ASP A 265 -33.58 64.12 18.69
N THR A 266 -33.54 64.84 17.57
CA THR A 266 -33.50 66.31 17.42
C THR A 266 -33.74 66.69 15.97
#